data_AF-A0A8J1MCX1-F1
#
_entry.id   AF-A0A8J1MCX1-F1
#
_cell.length_a   1.000
_cell.length_b   1.000
_cell.length_c   1.000
_cell.angle_alpha   90.00
_cell.angle_beta   90.00
_cell.angle_gamma   90.00
#
_symmetry.space_group_name_H-M   'P 1'
#
loop_
_entity.id
_entity.type
_entity.pdbx_description
1 polymer ?
#
loop_
_entity_poly.entity_id
_entity_poly.type
_entity_poly.pdbx_seq_one_letter_code
_entity_poly.pdbx_strand_id
1 'polypeptide(L)'
;MLENTWIDAKFILQIMCELNVLPLALQITNIAGNVMSRTLMGGRSERNEYLLLHAFTENNFIVPDKPVFKKMQQTTVEDNDEMGTDQNKNKSRKKAAYAGGLVLEPKVGFYDKFILLLDFNSLYPSIIQEYNICFTTVHREAPSTQKCQLLFEQFLDLEHQH
;
A
#
# COMPACT_ATOMS: atom_id res chain seq x y z
N MET A 1 35.28 -9.63 -26.68
CA MET A 1 33.98 -8.92 -26.61
C MET A 1 32.80 -9.90 -26.66
N LEU A 2 32.71 -10.79 -27.66
CA LEU A 2 31.68 -11.85 -27.75
C LEU A 2 31.65 -12.80 -26.54
N GLU A 3 32.82 -13.22 -26.05
CA GLU A 3 32.91 -14.14 -24.90
C GLU A 3 32.32 -13.53 -23.62
N ASN A 4 32.62 -12.26 -23.34
CA ASN A 4 32.05 -11.56 -22.19
C ASN A 4 30.51 -11.50 -22.26
N THR A 5 29.94 -11.19 -23.44
CA THR A 5 28.48 -11.17 -23.63
C THR A 5 27.85 -12.55 -23.43
N TRP A 6 28.53 -13.63 -23.87
CA TRP A 6 28.06 -15.00 -23.63
C TRP A 6 28.10 -15.37 -22.15
N ILE A 7 29.16 -15.00 -21.45
CA ILE A 7 29.31 -15.18 -20.00
C ILE A 7 28.22 -14.40 -19.25
N ASP A 8 27.95 -13.16 -19.64
CA ASP A 8 26.90 -12.34 -19.03
C ASP A 8 25.51 -12.97 -19.22
N ALA A 9 25.19 -13.45 -20.43
CA ALA A 9 23.93 -14.15 -20.69
C ALA A 9 23.80 -15.42 -19.85
N LYS A 10 24.89 -16.18 -19.69
CA LYS A 10 24.95 -17.36 -18.82
C LYS A 10 24.71 -17.00 -17.35
N PHE A 11 25.32 -15.93 -16.86
CA PHE A 11 25.10 -15.47 -15.48
C PHE A 11 23.66 -15.01 -15.24
N ILE A 12 23.05 -14.29 -16.18
CA ILE A 12 21.63 -13.91 -16.09
C ILE A 12 20.74 -15.16 -15.97
N LEU A 13 20.99 -16.17 -16.79
CA LEU A 13 20.23 -17.43 -16.74
C LEU A 13 20.44 -18.18 -15.43
N GLN A 14 21.69 -18.26 -14.95
CA GLN A 14 22.00 -18.91 -13.68
C GLN A 14 21.29 -18.22 -12.51
N ILE A 15 21.35 -16.89 -12.44
CA ILE A 15 20.65 -16.11 -11.40
C ILE A 15 19.14 -16.36 -11.46
N MET A 16 18.55 -16.40 -12.65
CA MET A 16 17.11 -16.67 -12.82
C MET A 16 16.72 -18.05 -12.28
N CYS A 17 17.54 -19.08 -12.55
CA CYS A 17 17.29 -20.44 -12.09
C CYS A 17 17.50 -20.59 -10.58
N GLU A 18 18.59 -20.05 -10.02
CA GLU A 18 18.89 -20.13 -8.59
C GLU A 18 17.82 -19.42 -7.73
N LEU A 19 17.32 -18.27 -8.21
CA LEU A 19 16.25 -17.55 -7.52
C LEU A 19 14.85 -18.12 -7.78
N ASN A 20 14.72 -19.16 -8.62
CA ASN A 20 13.45 -19.76 -9.02
C ASN A 20 12.40 -18.72 -9.46
N VAL A 21 12.83 -17.72 -10.25
CA VAL A 21 12.00 -16.57 -10.60
C VAL A 21 10.72 -16.99 -11.33
N LEU A 22 10.83 -17.92 -12.28
CA LEU A 22 9.68 -18.34 -13.10
C LEU A 22 8.65 -19.18 -12.30
N PRO A 23 9.05 -20.24 -11.56
CA PRO A 23 8.10 -20.97 -10.71
C PRO A 23 7.42 -20.06 -9.67
N LEU A 24 8.19 -19.17 -9.03
CA LEU A 24 7.64 -18.27 -8.01
C LEU A 24 6.68 -17.25 -8.60
N ALA A 25 7.03 -16.65 -9.75
CA ALA A 25 6.14 -15.71 -10.44
C ALA A 25 4.83 -16.38 -10.88
N LEU A 26 4.89 -17.63 -11.35
CA LEU A 26 3.70 -18.38 -11.73
C LEU A 26 2.78 -18.63 -10.52
N GLN A 27 3.33 -19.08 -9.39
CA GLN A 27 2.56 -19.31 -8.16
C GLN A 27 1.90 -18.03 -7.65
N ILE A 28 2.65 -16.92 -7.61
CA ILE A 28 2.10 -15.62 -7.20
C ILE A 28 0.96 -15.19 -8.12
N THR A 29 1.13 -15.39 -9.42
CA THR A 29 0.12 -15.01 -10.42
C THR A 29 -1.14 -15.87 -10.29
N ASN A 30 -1.01 -17.16 -10.04
CA ASN A 30 -2.14 -18.07 -9.80
C ASN A 30 -2.91 -17.72 -8.51
N ILE A 31 -2.21 -17.30 -7.45
CA ILE A 31 -2.84 -16.89 -6.19
C ILE A 31 -3.55 -15.53 -6.36
N ALA A 32 -2.90 -14.55 -6.98
CA ALA A 32 -3.45 -13.21 -7.12
C ALA A 32 -4.51 -13.08 -8.23
N GLY A 33 -4.45 -13.93 -9.26
CA GLY A 33 -5.33 -13.87 -10.42
C GLY A 33 -5.05 -12.72 -11.39
N ASN A 34 -3.81 -12.22 -11.44
CA ASN A 34 -3.39 -11.14 -12.33
C ASN A 34 -2.63 -11.67 -13.58
N VAL A 35 -2.05 -10.78 -14.39
CA VAL A 35 -1.25 -11.18 -15.57
C VAL A 35 0.21 -11.43 -15.16
N MET A 36 0.77 -12.58 -15.56
CA MET A 36 2.14 -13.00 -15.18
C MET A 36 3.23 -11.98 -15.59
N SER A 37 3.07 -11.31 -16.73
CA SER A 37 4.01 -10.27 -17.18
C SER A 37 4.06 -9.09 -16.20
N ARG A 38 2.92 -8.70 -15.62
CA ARG A 38 2.85 -7.67 -14.56
C ARG A 38 3.46 -8.16 -13.26
N THR A 39 3.29 -9.43 -12.92
CA THR A 39 3.97 -10.04 -11.77
C THR A 39 5.49 -9.95 -11.92
N LEU A 40 6.04 -10.24 -13.10
CA LEU A 40 7.49 -10.16 -13.37
C LEU A 40 8.02 -8.71 -13.38
N MET A 41 7.24 -7.74 -13.85
CA MET A 41 7.61 -6.32 -13.83
C MET A 41 7.66 -5.71 -12.42
N GLY A 42 7.05 -6.39 -11.45
CA GLY A 42 6.98 -5.94 -10.06
C GLY A 42 5.78 -5.02 -9.80
N GLY A 43 5.34 -5.01 -8.54
CA GLY A 43 4.13 -4.29 -8.13
C GLY A 43 3.29 -5.13 -7.18
N ARG A 44 3.51 -4.97 -5.87
CA ARG A 44 2.74 -5.72 -4.85
C ARG A 44 1.29 -5.25 -4.75
N SER A 45 1.05 -3.95 -4.97
CA SER A 45 -0.29 -3.37 -4.89
C SER A 45 -1.23 -3.91 -5.96
N GLU A 46 -0.75 -4.04 -7.21
CA GLU A 46 -1.55 -4.57 -8.33
C GLU A 46 -1.99 -6.01 -8.06
N ARG A 47 -1.09 -6.84 -7.52
CA ARG A 47 -1.43 -8.23 -7.16
C ARG A 47 -2.53 -8.29 -6.10
N ASN A 48 -2.43 -7.46 -5.07
CA ASN A 48 -3.45 -7.40 -4.02
C ASN A 48 -4.77 -6.81 -4.54
N GLU A 49 -4.73 -5.86 -5.48
CA GLU A 49 -5.92 -5.32 -6.16
C GLU A 49 -6.66 -6.44 -6.89
N TYR A 50 -6.00 -7.21 -7.74
CA TYR A 50 -6.61 -8.34 -8.46
C TYR A 50 -7.16 -9.40 -7.50
N LEU A 51 -6.41 -9.74 -6.44
CA LEU A 51 -6.86 -10.70 -5.43
C LEU A 51 -8.19 -10.26 -4.79
N LEU A 52 -8.30 -8.98 -4.41
CA LEU A 52 -9.51 -8.43 -3.83
C LEU A 52 -10.65 -8.33 -4.86
N LEU A 53 -10.35 -7.93 -6.10
CA LEU A 53 -11.35 -7.84 -7.17
C LEU A 53 -12.02 -9.19 -7.42
N HIS A 54 -11.24 -10.27 -7.52
CA HIS A 54 -11.79 -11.63 -7.66
C HIS A 54 -12.64 -12.00 -6.45
N ALA A 55 -12.13 -11.83 -5.24
CA ALA A 55 -12.85 -12.17 -4.01
C ALA A 55 -14.19 -11.40 -3.87
N PHE A 56 -14.23 -10.11 -4.18
CA PHE A 56 -15.46 -9.32 -4.10
C PHE A 56 -16.44 -9.64 -5.22
N THR A 57 -15.95 -9.93 -6.43
CA THR A 57 -16.81 -10.32 -7.57
C THR A 57 -17.47 -11.67 -7.33
N GLU A 58 -16.73 -12.65 -6.80
CA GLU A 58 -17.27 -13.96 -6.41
C GLU A 58 -18.36 -13.86 -5.32
N ASN A 59 -18.25 -12.87 -4.44
CA ASN A 59 -19.23 -12.59 -3.39
C ASN A 59 -20.32 -11.58 -3.79
N ASN A 60 -20.47 -11.28 -5.09
CA ASN A 60 -21.49 -10.36 -5.64
C ASN A 60 -21.44 -8.92 -5.11
N PHE A 61 -20.26 -8.41 -4.76
CA PHE A 61 -20.07 -7.01 -4.40
C PHE A 61 -19.75 -6.15 -5.63
N ILE A 62 -20.19 -4.89 -5.59
CA ILE A 62 -19.77 -3.88 -6.56
C ILE A 62 -18.39 -3.36 -6.15
N VAL A 63 -17.42 -3.47 -7.06
CA VAL A 63 -16.05 -3.02 -6.83
C VAL A 63 -15.89 -1.54 -7.21
N PRO A 64 -15.04 -0.77 -6.50
CA PRO A 64 -14.78 0.62 -6.86
C PRO A 64 -14.13 0.76 -8.24
N ASP A 65 -14.51 1.80 -8.98
CA ASP A 65 -13.88 2.13 -10.24
C ASP A 65 -12.42 2.53 -10.05
N LYS A 66 -11.59 2.17 -11.03
CA LYS A 66 -10.19 2.54 -11.02
C LYS A 66 -10.06 4.07 -11.02
N PRO A 67 -9.41 4.68 -10.00
CA PRO A 67 -9.29 6.12 -9.96
C PRO A 67 -8.48 6.58 -11.17
N VAL A 68 -9.14 7.31 -12.08
CA VAL A 68 -8.45 8.03 -13.14
C VAL A 68 -7.76 9.19 -12.44
N PHE A 69 -6.46 9.05 -12.19
CA PHE A 69 -5.64 10.16 -11.73
C PHE A 69 -5.65 11.26 -12.80
N LYS A 70 -6.66 12.14 -12.77
CA LYS A 70 -6.57 13.45 -13.39
C LYS A 70 -5.34 14.08 -12.77
N LYS A 71 -4.33 14.38 -13.59
CA LYS A 71 -3.30 15.36 -13.26
C LYS A 71 -4.00 16.71 -13.10
N MET A 72 -4.66 16.91 -11.96
CA MET A 72 -5.16 18.21 -11.56
C MET A 72 -3.92 19.03 -11.22
N GLN A 73 -3.70 20.06 -12.02
CA GLN A 73 -2.73 21.13 -11.75
C GLN A 73 -2.84 21.55 -10.29
N GLN A 74 -1.68 21.59 -9.65
CA GLN A 74 -1.44 22.20 -8.36
C GLN A 74 -1.60 23.71 -8.55
N THR A 75 -2.81 24.24 -8.45
CA THR A 75 -3.05 25.69 -8.39
C THR A 75 -3.00 26.10 -6.92
N THR A 76 -1.83 26.61 -6.54
CA THR A 76 -1.60 27.75 -5.63
C THR A 76 -2.70 28.13 -4.62
N VAL A 77 -2.42 27.86 -3.34
CA VAL A 77 -2.65 28.80 -2.22
C VAL A 77 -1.36 28.69 -1.39
N GLU A 78 -0.31 29.41 -1.76
CA GLU A 78 0.11 30.67 -1.12
C GLU A 78 0.29 30.53 0.40
N ASP A 79 1.50 30.15 0.81
CA ASP A 79 2.17 30.82 1.93
C ASP A 79 3.61 31.10 1.46
N ASN A 80 3.93 32.40 1.42
CA ASN A 80 5.26 32.93 1.13
C ASN A 80 6.18 32.62 2.31
N ASP A 81 7.35 32.06 2.04
CA ASP A 81 8.62 32.60 2.56
C ASP A 81 9.83 31.96 1.85
N GLU A 82 10.52 32.82 1.12
CA GLU A 82 11.94 32.85 0.74
C GLU A 82 12.66 31.65 0.06
N MET A 83 12.90 31.89 -1.22
CA MET A 83 13.97 31.45 -2.13
C MET A 83 15.25 30.84 -1.51
N GLY A 84 15.44 29.55 -1.84
CA GLY A 84 16.76 28.90 -1.93
C GLY A 84 16.74 27.90 -3.09
N THR A 85 17.46 28.21 -4.16
CA THR A 85 17.64 27.41 -5.37
C THR A 85 18.23 26.02 -5.08
N ASP A 86 17.53 24.94 -5.45
CA ASP A 86 18.19 23.72 -5.94
C ASP A 86 17.23 22.75 -6.68
N GLN A 87 17.58 22.42 -7.93
CA GLN A 87 16.83 21.53 -8.82
C GLN A 87 17.10 20.05 -8.52
N ASN A 88 16.71 19.57 -7.34
CA ASN A 88 16.68 18.13 -7.04
C ASN A 88 15.27 17.70 -6.64
N LYS A 89 14.48 17.25 -7.64
CA LYS A 89 13.22 16.52 -7.42
C LYS A 89 13.50 15.12 -6.88
N ASN A 90 14.14 15.05 -5.72
CA ASN A 90 14.03 13.87 -4.87
C ASN A 90 12.56 13.76 -4.47
N LYS A 91 11.94 12.60 -4.79
CA LYS A 91 10.64 12.19 -4.26
C LYS A 91 10.72 12.27 -2.73
N SER A 92 10.34 13.42 -2.18
CA SER A 92 10.17 13.61 -0.75
C SER A 92 9.20 12.53 -0.29
N ARG A 93 9.70 11.64 0.56
CA ARG A 93 8.93 10.54 1.15
C ARG A 93 7.80 11.20 1.91
N LYS A 94 6.56 11.07 1.42
CA LYS A 94 5.38 11.69 2.03
C LYS A 94 5.37 11.34 3.53
N LYS A 95 5.09 12.32 4.38
CA LYS A 95 4.91 12.12 5.83
C LYS A 95 3.86 11.02 6.05
N ALA A 96 4.05 10.23 7.11
CA ALA A 96 3.15 9.13 7.44
C ALA A 96 1.72 9.65 7.68
N ALA A 97 0.73 8.97 7.11
CA ALA A 97 -0.67 9.35 7.24
C ALA A 97 -1.37 8.72 8.46
N TYR A 98 -0.74 7.73 9.10
CA TYR A 98 -1.28 6.99 10.24
C TYR A 98 -0.13 6.45 11.11
N ALA A 99 -0.44 6.10 12.36
CA ALA A 99 0.52 5.52 13.29
C ALA A 99 0.91 4.09 12.87
N GLY A 100 2.20 3.77 12.97
CA GLY A 100 2.76 2.46 12.63
C GLY A 100 2.96 1.55 13.85
N GLY A 101 3.88 0.59 13.72
CA GLY A 101 4.26 -0.29 14.82
C GLY A 101 4.99 0.45 15.95
N LEU A 102 4.85 -0.06 17.17
CA LEU A 102 5.56 0.44 18.34
C LEU A 102 6.98 -0.11 18.37
N VAL A 103 7.96 0.76 18.63
CA VAL A 103 9.35 0.38 18.89
C VAL A 103 9.69 0.78 20.32
N LEU A 104 10.10 -0.19 21.13
CA LEU A 104 10.54 0.06 22.49
C LEU A 104 11.96 0.65 22.48
N GLU A 105 12.23 1.55 23.43
CA GLU A 105 13.57 2.10 23.62
C GLU A 105 14.55 0.98 24.04
N PRO A 106 15.65 0.80 23.30
CA PRO A 106 16.58 -0.28 23.57
C PRO A 106 17.42 0.01 24.82
N LYS A 107 17.67 -1.03 25.62
CA LYS A 107 18.69 -0.98 26.68
C LYS A 107 20.05 -1.21 26.04
N VAL A 108 20.77 -0.13 25.75
CA VAL A 108 22.09 -0.20 25.10
C VAL A 108 23.13 -0.77 26.07
N GLY A 109 23.88 -1.78 25.62
CA GLY A 109 24.93 -2.40 26.41
C GLY A 109 25.39 -3.73 25.83
N PHE A 110 26.44 -4.28 26.41
CA PHE A 110 26.88 -5.65 26.16
C PHE A 110 26.21 -6.60 27.14
N TYR A 111 25.84 -7.80 26.68
CA TYR A 111 25.08 -8.77 27.47
C TYR A 111 25.85 -10.09 27.56
N ASP A 112 26.32 -10.44 28.76
CA ASP A 112 27.03 -11.71 29.05
C ASP A 112 26.07 -12.90 29.27
N LYS A 113 24.78 -12.62 29.45
CA LYS A 113 23.73 -13.61 29.76
C LYS A 113 22.86 -13.87 28.53
N PHE A 114 22.18 -15.03 28.52
CA PHE A 114 21.26 -15.39 27.44
C PHE A 114 20.16 -14.34 27.26
N ILE A 115 19.91 -13.98 26.00
CA ILE A 115 18.80 -13.11 25.58
C ILE A 115 17.73 -14.01 24.97
N LEU A 116 16.50 -13.88 25.47
CA LEU A 116 15.33 -14.51 24.88
C LEU A 116 14.65 -13.54 23.93
N LEU A 117 14.50 -13.94 22.67
CA LEU A 117 13.74 -13.23 21.66
C LEU A 117 12.42 -13.95 21.43
N LEU A 118 11.31 -13.24 21.64
CA LEU A 118 9.95 -13.72 21.39
C LEU A 118 9.35 -12.89 20.27
N ASP A 119 8.71 -13.53 19.31
CA ASP A 119 8.06 -12.87 18.17
C ASP A 119 6.70 -13.53 17.86
N PHE A 120 5.76 -12.75 17.34
CA PHE A 120 4.46 -13.23 16.90
C PHE A 120 4.53 -13.65 15.43
N ASN A 121 4.21 -14.90 15.16
CA ASN A 121 4.11 -15.39 13.79
C ASN A 121 2.97 -14.66 13.05
N SER A 122 3.31 -13.89 12.01
CA SER A 122 2.34 -13.22 11.13
C SER A 122 1.35 -12.29 11.87
N LEU A 123 1.87 -11.39 12.71
CA LEU A 123 1.08 -10.48 13.56
C LEU A 123 -0.12 -9.81 12.85
N TYR A 124 0.09 -9.09 11.73
CA TYR A 124 -1.00 -8.35 11.09
C TYR A 124 -2.08 -9.23 10.44
N PRO A 125 -1.74 -10.29 9.67
CA PRO A 125 -2.75 -11.26 9.22
C PRO A 125 -3.57 -11.86 10.37
N SER A 126 -2.91 -12.21 11.49
CA SER A 126 -3.61 -12.76 12.66
C SER A 126 -4.54 -11.74 13.32
N ILE A 127 -4.14 -10.48 13.45
CA ILE A 127 -5.00 -9.40 13.97
C ILE A 127 -6.24 -9.20 13.07
N ILE A 128 -6.06 -9.22 11.74
CA ILE A 128 -7.16 -9.07 10.79
C ILE A 128 -8.19 -10.18 10.98
N GLN A 129 -7.75 -11.42 11.20
CA GLN A 129 -8.62 -12.58 11.41
C GLN A 129 -9.29 -12.57 12.79
N GLU A 130 -8.52 -12.35 13.86
CA GLU A 130 -8.98 -12.39 15.25
C GLU A 130 -10.11 -11.37 15.51
N TYR A 131 -9.95 -10.16 14.98
CA TYR A 131 -10.91 -9.07 15.16
C TYR A 131 -11.88 -8.90 13.98
N ASN A 132 -11.88 -9.83 13.01
CA ASN A 132 -12.72 -9.79 11.81
C ASN A 132 -12.70 -8.43 11.09
N ILE A 133 -11.50 -7.89 10.84
CA ILE A 133 -11.31 -6.57 10.24
C ILE A 133 -11.51 -6.69 8.73
N CYS A 134 -12.62 -6.16 8.22
CA CYS A 134 -12.96 -6.19 6.80
C CYS A 134 -13.63 -4.89 6.35
N PHE A 135 -13.72 -4.68 5.04
CA PHE A 135 -14.53 -3.60 4.44
C PHE A 135 -16.02 -3.70 4.77
N THR A 136 -16.52 -4.90 5.06
CA THR A 136 -17.93 -5.15 5.33
C THR A 136 -18.29 -5.09 6.82
N THR A 137 -17.31 -5.20 7.72
CA THR A 137 -17.55 -5.36 9.17
C THR A 137 -17.25 -4.10 9.97
N VAL A 138 -16.31 -3.27 9.50
CA VAL A 138 -15.92 -2.04 10.19
C VAL A 138 -16.66 -0.85 9.58
N HIS A 139 -17.53 -0.21 10.38
CA HIS A 139 -18.16 1.06 10.01
C HIS A 139 -17.11 2.18 9.99
N ARG A 140 -17.02 2.88 8.86
CA ARG A 140 -16.11 4.02 8.67
C ARG A 140 -16.95 5.24 8.34
N GLU A 141 -16.73 6.33 9.06
CA GLU A 141 -17.29 7.61 8.68
C GLU A 141 -16.52 8.14 7.45
N ALA A 142 -17.23 8.46 6.38
CA ALA A 142 -16.62 9.12 5.25
C ALA A 142 -16.31 10.58 5.64
N PRO A 143 -15.12 11.12 5.29
CA PRO A 143 -14.82 12.54 5.55
C PRO A 143 -15.76 13.50 4.81
N SER A 144 -16.55 13.03 3.85
CA SER A 144 -17.60 13.80 3.17
C SER A 144 -18.93 13.86 3.93
N THR A 145 -19.18 12.96 4.87
CA THR A 145 -20.47 12.92 5.59
C THR A 145 -20.61 14.08 6.57
N GLN A 146 -19.53 14.54 7.22
CA GLN A 146 -19.58 15.74 8.07
C GLN A 146 -20.03 17.00 7.30
N LYS A 147 -19.66 17.13 6.02
CA LYS A 147 -20.06 18.27 5.19
C LYS A 147 -21.54 18.21 4.78
N CYS A 148 -22.05 17.01 4.48
CA CYS A 148 -23.47 16.83 4.15
C CYS A 148 -24.38 16.90 5.39
N GLN A 149 -23.94 16.40 6.54
CA GLN A 149 -24.71 16.44 7.78
C GLN A 149 -24.91 17.89 8.25
N LEU A 150 -23.85 18.71 8.21
CA LEU A 150 -23.92 20.14 8.54
C LEU A 150 -24.77 20.94 7.54
N LEU A 151 -24.75 20.59 6.25
CA LEU A 151 -25.62 21.21 5.25
C LEU A 151 -27.09 20.82 5.43
N PHE A 152 -27.38 19.61 5.90
CA PHE A 152 -28.76 19.17 6.14
C PHE A 152 -29.34 19.75 7.43
N GLU A 153 -28.55 19.84 8.51
CA GLU A 153 -28.92 20.55 9.75
C GLU A 153 -29.16 22.04 9.48
N GLN A 154 -28.28 22.71 8.72
CA GLN A 154 -28.48 24.11 8.31
C GLN A 154 -29.72 24.31 7.42
N PHE A 155 -30.11 23.31 6.62
CA PHE A 155 -31.33 23.38 5.81
C PHE A 155 -32.59 23.22 6.66
N LEU A 156 -32.57 22.33 7.67
CA LEU A 156 -33.66 22.13 8.62
C LEU A 156 -33.86 23.35 9.55
N ASP A 157 -32.77 24.01 9.96
CA ASP A 157 -32.83 25.25 10.75
C ASP A 157 -33.44 26.42 9.97
N LEU A 158 -33.31 26.43 8.63
CA LEU A 158 -33.87 27.45 7.74
C LEU A 158 -35.37 27.24 7.44
N GLU A 159 -35.87 26.00 7.44
CA GLU A 159 -37.31 25.71 7.29
C GLU A 159 -38.13 25.97 8.56
N HIS A 160 -37.50 26.09 9.74
CA HIS A 160 -38.18 26.45 10.99
C HIS A 160 -38.22 27.95 11.29
N GLN A 161 -37.71 28.79 10.40
CA GLN A 161 -37.75 30.26 10.52
C GLN A 161 -38.78 30.97 9.62
N HIS A 162 -39.69 30.21 8.97
CA HIS A 162 -40.79 30.75 8.18
C HIS A 162 -42.16 30.32 8.68
#